data_AF-A0A3D0KNQ3-F1
#
_entry.id   AF-A0A3D0KNQ3-F1
#
_cell.length_a   1.000
_cell.length_b   1.000
_cell.length_c   1.000
_cell.angle_alpha   90.00
_cell.angle_beta   90.00
_cell.angle_gamma   90.00
#
_symmetry.space_group_name_H-M   'P 1'
#
loop_
_entity.id
_entity.type
_entity.pdbx_description
1 polymer ?
#
loop_
_entity_poly.entity_id
_entity_poly.type
_entity_poly.pdbx_seq_one_letter_code
_entity_poly.pdbx_strand_id
1 'polypeptide(L)'
;MYRNWEELTAACIACRNCGLCKTRHNVVVGVGNAQAEVMFIGEGPGENEDLQGEPFVGKAGILLDKMLCAVDLDRNSNIYIANIVKCRPPHNRDPKPEEQDCCINWLRNQAALIRPKIIVCLGRIAACRIIKPDFKITREHGKWFNKNGVLMCAMLHPAAVLRDPRRKAEAFADFLELREKIKTVCEHTYK
;
A
#
# COMPACT_ATOMS: atom_id res chain seq x y z
N MET A 1 -19.22 -4.59 -7.88
CA MET A 1 -18.52 -4.07 -6.69
C MET A 1 -18.94 -4.97 -5.53
N TYR A 2 -18.00 -5.43 -4.70
CA TYR A 2 -18.33 -6.33 -3.57
C TYR A 2 -19.14 -5.60 -2.50
N ARG A 3 -20.05 -6.30 -1.81
CA ARG A 3 -20.95 -5.68 -0.81
C ARG A 3 -20.32 -5.63 0.59
N ASN A 4 -19.41 -6.55 0.89
CA ASN A 4 -18.74 -6.63 2.18
C ASN A 4 -17.33 -7.24 2.06
N TRP A 5 -16.60 -7.22 3.16
CA TRP A 5 -15.23 -7.71 3.25
C TRP A 5 -15.11 -9.23 3.11
N GLU A 6 -16.10 -9.98 3.56
CA GLU A 6 -16.09 -11.44 3.51
C GLU A 6 -16.16 -11.93 2.05
N GLU A 7 -17.13 -11.43 1.28
CA GLU A 7 -17.27 -11.72 -0.15
C GLU A 7 -16.01 -11.33 -0.93
N LEU A 8 -15.47 -10.13 -0.66
CA LEU A 8 -14.25 -9.63 -1.31
C LEU A 8 -13.05 -10.53 -1.01
N THR A 9 -12.85 -10.88 0.26
CA THR A 9 -11.68 -11.63 0.71
C THR A 9 -11.72 -13.06 0.16
N ALA A 10 -12.86 -13.74 0.27
CA ALA A 10 -13.05 -15.08 -0.28
C ALA A 10 -12.77 -15.13 -1.79
N ALA A 11 -13.33 -14.17 -2.55
CA ALA A 11 -13.12 -14.10 -3.99
C ALA A 11 -11.67 -13.75 -4.37
N CYS A 12 -11.01 -12.87 -3.61
CA CYS A 12 -9.62 -12.50 -3.83
C CYS A 12 -8.68 -13.69 -3.61
N ILE A 13 -8.89 -14.47 -2.54
CA ILE A 13 -8.10 -15.67 -2.23
C ILE A 13 -8.22 -16.73 -3.34
N ALA A 14 -9.42 -16.88 -3.91
CA ALA A 14 -9.69 -17.81 -5.01
C ALA A 14 -9.20 -17.32 -6.38
N CYS A 15 -8.77 -16.07 -6.51
CA CYS A 15 -8.46 -15.42 -7.78
C CYS A 15 -7.41 -16.18 -8.61
N ARG A 16 -7.70 -16.38 -9.92
CA ARG A 16 -6.81 -17.02 -10.91
C ARG A 16 -6.61 -16.15 -12.18
N ASN A 17 -6.91 -14.85 -12.10
CA ASN A 17 -7.03 -13.97 -13.26
C ASN A 17 -5.68 -13.61 -13.95
N CYS A 18 -4.53 -14.02 -13.42
CA CYS A 18 -3.23 -13.79 -14.04
C CYS A 18 -2.21 -14.87 -13.66
N GLY A 19 -1.05 -14.90 -14.33
CA GLY A 19 -0.02 -15.91 -14.14
C GLY A 19 0.56 -16.00 -12.72
N LEU A 20 0.47 -14.93 -11.92
CA LEU A 20 0.96 -14.90 -10.53
C LEU A 20 0.26 -15.91 -9.61
N CYS A 21 -0.95 -16.37 -9.97
CA CYS A 21 -1.66 -17.37 -9.19
C CYS A 21 -1.00 -18.76 -9.20
N LYS A 22 -0.06 -19.01 -10.12
CA LYS A 22 0.58 -20.31 -10.31
C LYS A 22 1.71 -20.57 -9.33
N THR A 23 2.31 -19.51 -8.76
CA THR A 23 3.55 -19.61 -7.98
C THR A 23 3.43 -19.09 -6.55
N ARG A 24 2.31 -18.47 -6.19
CA ARG A 24 2.07 -17.98 -4.82
C ARG A 24 1.87 -19.14 -3.85
N HIS A 25 2.25 -18.94 -2.59
CA HIS A 25 1.79 -19.77 -1.47
C HIS A 25 0.47 -19.23 -0.95
N ASN A 26 0.41 -17.93 -0.65
CA ASN A 26 -0.80 -17.26 -0.17
C ASN A 26 -1.15 -16.05 -1.04
N VAL A 27 -2.44 -15.71 -1.07
CA VAL A 27 -2.87 -14.40 -1.55
C VAL A 27 -2.74 -13.42 -0.39
N VAL A 28 -2.09 -12.29 -0.63
CA VAL A 28 -1.93 -11.22 0.36
C VAL A 28 -2.95 -10.13 0.05
N VAL A 29 -4.12 -10.21 0.68
CA VAL A 29 -5.25 -9.32 0.40
C VAL A 29 -4.94 -7.89 0.87
N GLY A 30 -4.53 -7.76 2.12
CA GLY A 30 -4.32 -6.51 2.84
C GLY A 30 -4.68 -6.71 4.32
N VAL A 31 -4.21 -5.83 5.20
CA VAL A 31 -4.46 -5.90 6.64
C VAL A 31 -4.77 -4.52 7.21
N GLY A 32 -5.49 -4.52 8.33
CA GLY A 32 -5.72 -3.34 9.16
C GLY A 32 -7.18 -2.93 9.24
N ASN A 33 -7.41 -1.69 9.64
CA ASN A 33 -8.74 -1.18 9.97
C ASN A 33 -9.60 -1.03 8.70
N ALA A 34 -10.72 -1.76 8.67
CA ALA A 34 -11.70 -1.75 7.58
C ALA A 34 -12.41 -0.39 7.37
N GLN A 35 -12.26 0.53 8.32
CA GLN A 35 -12.78 1.90 8.32
C GLN A 35 -11.66 2.96 8.36
N ALA A 36 -10.42 2.57 8.04
CA ALA A 36 -9.27 3.47 8.07
C ALA A 36 -9.46 4.71 7.17
N GLU A 37 -9.15 5.90 7.67
CA GLU A 37 -9.11 7.10 6.84
C GLU A 37 -7.80 7.19 6.01
N VAL A 38 -6.78 6.41 6.37
CA VAL A 38 -5.47 6.37 5.72
C VAL A 38 -5.17 4.96 5.19
N MET A 39 -4.86 4.87 3.90
CA MET A 39 -4.55 3.61 3.23
C MET A 39 -3.14 3.65 2.63
N PHE A 40 -2.30 2.65 2.93
CA PHE A 40 -0.95 2.51 2.37
C PHE A 40 -0.91 1.43 1.30
N ILE A 41 -0.38 1.77 0.13
CA ILE A 41 -0.31 0.87 -1.03
C ILE A 41 1.13 0.64 -1.47
N GLY A 42 1.61 -0.59 -1.33
CA GLY A 42 2.87 -1.04 -1.91
C GLY A 42 2.73 -1.66 -3.29
N GLU A 43 3.83 -2.23 -3.77
CA GLU A 43 3.92 -2.84 -5.10
C GLU A 43 3.26 -4.22 -5.15
N GLY A 44 3.74 -5.15 -4.32
CA GLY A 44 3.36 -6.56 -4.33
C GLY A 44 3.99 -7.31 -3.15
N PRO A 45 3.55 -8.54 -2.88
CA PRO A 45 4.15 -9.38 -1.83
C PRO A 45 5.58 -9.76 -2.14
N GLY A 46 6.44 -9.77 -1.12
CA GLY A 46 7.73 -10.44 -1.15
C GLY A 46 7.60 -11.89 -0.66
N GLU A 47 8.74 -12.50 -0.36
CA GLU A 47 8.81 -13.90 0.10
C GLU A 47 8.09 -14.16 1.42
N ASN A 48 8.39 -13.35 2.44
CA ASN A 48 7.78 -13.54 3.76
C ASN A 48 6.28 -13.24 3.72
N GLU A 49 5.87 -12.24 2.94
CA GLU A 49 4.48 -11.89 2.74
C GLU A 49 3.71 -13.04 2.06
N ASP A 50 4.29 -13.66 1.03
CA ASP A 50 3.70 -14.82 0.35
C ASP A 50 3.56 -16.02 1.28
N LEU A 51 4.53 -16.26 2.16
CA LEU A 51 4.49 -17.38 3.11
C LEU A 51 3.48 -17.15 4.25
N GLN A 52 3.31 -15.91 4.69
CA GLN A 52 2.45 -15.58 5.84
C GLN A 52 1.04 -15.12 5.44
N GLY A 53 0.83 -14.69 4.19
CA GLY A 53 -0.46 -14.14 3.75
C GLY A 53 -0.70 -12.67 4.14
N GLU A 54 0.29 -12.01 4.75
CA GLU A 54 0.18 -10.63 5.24
C GLU A 54 1.16 -9.69 4.54
N PRO A 55 0.78 -8.43 4.27
CA PRO A 55 1.64 -7.48 3.58
C PRO A 55 2.68 -6.89 4.54
N PHE A 56 3.87 -6.57 4.02
CA PHE A 56 4.93 -5.88 4.76
C PHE A 56 5.27 -6.56 6.11
N VAL A 57 5.61 -7.85 6.08
CA VAL A 57 6.08 -8.62 7.26
C VAL A 57 7.59 -8.89 7.22
N GLY A 58 8.24 -8.71 6.06
CA GLY A 58 9.69 -8.81 5.92
C GLY A 58 10.45 -7.57 6.45
N LYS A 59 11.76 -7.49 6.15
CA LYS A 59 12.64 -6.40 6.59
C LYS A 59 12.12 -5.00 6.22
N ALA A 60 11.56 -4.86 5.01
CA ALA A 60 10.95 -3.63 4.55
C ALA A 60 9.71 -3.25 5.38
N GLY A 61 8.92 -4.25 5.78
CA GLY A 61 7.77 -4.08 6.65
C GLY A 61 8.12 -3.64 8.06
N ILE A 62 9.14 -4.26 8.66
CA ILE A 62 9.65 -3.85 9.98
C ILE A 62 10.10 -2.38 9.97
N LEU A 63 10.73 -1.92 8.89
CA LEU A 63 11.08 -0.50 8.75
C LEU A 63 9.83 0.38 8.59
N LEU A 64 8.84 -0.07 7.81
CA LEU A 64 7.57 0.65 7.67
C LEU A 64 6.88 0.81 9.03
N ASP A 65 6.81 -0.25 9.84
CA ASP A 65 6.19 -0.21 11.17
C ASP A 65 6.87 0.79 12.09
N LYS A 66 8.20 0.88 12.04
CA LYS A 66 8.95 1.90 12.80
C LYS A 66 8.61 3.32 12.36
N MET A 67 8.48 3.55 11.05
CA MET A 67 8.12 4.87 10.53
C MET A 67 6.67 5.24 10.86
N LEU A 68 5.75 4.29 10.76
CA LEU A 68 4.34 4.47 11.15
C LEU A 68 4.19 4.77 12.63
N CYS A 69 4.84 3.98 13.49
CA CYS A 69 4.80 4.15 14.94
C CYS A 69 5.31 5.53 15.37
N ALA A 70 6.32 6.08 14.69
CA ALA A 70 6.85 7.40 14.98
C ALA A 70 5.89 8.56 14.64
N VAL A 71 4.80 8.28 13.94
CA VAL A 71 3.73 9.23 13.61
C VAL A 71 2.36 8.73 14.09
N ASP A 72 2.37 7.92 15.15
CA ASP A 72 1.18 7.43 15.86
C ASP A 72 0.22 6.61 14.97
N LEU A 73 0.78 5.96 13.94
CA LEU A 73 0.05 5.03 13.08
C LEU A 73 0.43 3.59 13.40
N ASP A 74 -0.58 2.72 13.35
CA ASP A 74 -0.42 1.29 13.59
C ASP A 74 -1.38 0.51 12.68
N ARG A 75 -0.81 -0.48 11.99
CA ARG A 75 -1.52 -1.36 11.06
C ARG A 75 -2.63 -2.17 11.72
N ASN A 76 -2.60 -2.35 13.04
CA ASN A 76 -3.62 -3.11 13.75
C ASN A 76 -4.81 -2.25 14.22
N SER A 77 -4.70 -0.93 14.19
CA SER A 77 -5.69 -0.05 14.83
C SER A 77 -6.26 1.04 13.92
N ASN A 78 -5.44 1.81 13.21
CA ASN A 78 -5.92 3.05 12.57
C ASN A 78 -5.59 3.24 11.08
N ILE A 79 -4.88 2.30 10.45
CA ILE A 79 -4.59 2.33 9.01
C ILE A 79 -4.97 1.02 8.33
N TYR A 80 -4.99 1.04 7.00
CA TYR A 80 -5.08 -0.17 6.17
C TYR A 80 -3.90 -0.25 5.20
N ILE A 81 -3.28 -1.42 5.09
CA ILE A 81 -2.12 -1.67 4.22
C ILE A 81 -2.48 -2.71 3.17
N ALA A 82 -2.16 -2.42 1.91
CA ALA A 82 -2.35 -3.33 0.79
C ALA A 82 -1.26 -3.14 -0.28
N ASN A 83 -1.35 -3.90 -1.36
CA ASN A 83 -0.47 -3.79 -2.53
C ASN A 83 -1.26 -3.69 -3.84
N ILE A 84 -0.61 -3.20 -4.91
CA ILE A 84 -1.15 -3.18 -6.28
C ILE A 84 -1.49 -4.59 -6.77
N VAL A 85 -0.54 -5.53 -6.63
CA VAL A 85 -0.81 -6.96 -6.86
C VAL A 85 -0.93 -7.73 -5.55
N LYS A 86 -1.75 -8.79 -5.53
CA LYS A 86 -2.04 -9.59 -4.32
C LYS A 86 -1.25 -10.90 -4.24
N CYS A 87 -0.36 -11.15 -5.20
CA CYS A 87 0.41 -12.39 -5.30
C CYS A 87 1.87 -12.04 -5.59
N ARG A 88 2.80 -12.77 -4.99
CA ARG A 88 4.25 -12.54 -5.16
C ARG A 88 4.66 -12.76 -6.62
N PRO A 89 5.26 -11.76 -7.30
CA PRO A 89 5.93 -11.99 -8.56
C PRO A 89 7.14 -12.93 -8.42
N PRO A 90 7.40 -13.84 -9.38
CA PRO A 90 8.55 -14.74 -9.33
C PRO A 90 9.87 -13.99 -9.09
N HIS A 91 10.69 -14.48 -8.17
CA HIS A 91 11.97 -13.87 -7.78
C HIS A 91 11.86 -12.41 -7.29
N ASN A 92 10.68 -11.96 -6.82
CA ASN A 92 10.43 -10.59 -6.37
C ASN A 92 10.72 -9.53 -7.44
N ARG A 93 10.55 -9.87 -8.73
CA ARG A 93 10.56 -8.87 -9.81
C ARG A 93 9.39 -7.89 -9.68
N ASP A 94 9.49 -6.75 -10.36
CA ASP A 94 8.35 -5.86 -10.53
C ASP A 94 7.15 -6.62 -11.20
N PRO A 95 5.90 -6.37 -10.78
CA PRO A 95 4.73 -6.91 -11.44
C PRO A 95 4.58 -6.29 -12.84
N LYS A 96 4.28 -7.12 -13.84
CA LYS A 96 4.07 -6.67 -15.22
C LYS A 96 2.83 -5.78 -15.31
N PRO A 97 2.74 -4.88 -16.30
CA PRO A 97 1.54 -4.06 -16.52
C PRO A 97 0.26 -4.90 -16.59
N GLU A 98 0.28 -6.01 -17.33
CA GLU A 98 -0.89 -6.90 -17.45
C GLU A 98 -1.29 -7.53 -16.11
N GLU A 99 -0.30 -7.87 -15.25
CA GLU A 99 -0.56 -8.41 -13.92
C GLU A 99 -1.19 -7.36 -13.00
N GLN A 100 -0.73 -6.10 -13.10
CA GLN A 100 -1.32 -4.97 -12.39
C GLN A 100 -2.75 -4.69 -12.88
N ASP A 101 -3.00 -4.75 -14.18
CA ASP A 101 -4.33 -4.55 -14.78
C ASP A 101 -5.32 -5.64 -14.33
N CYS A 102 -4.90 -6.91 -14.30
CA CYS A 102 -5.73 -7.99 -13.78
C CYS A 102 -6.05 -7.87 -12.29
N CYS A 103 -5.14 -7.27 -11.50
CA CYS A 103 -5.25 -7.24 -10.04
C CYS A 103 -5.87 -5.96 -9.47
N ILE A 104 -5.81 -4.83 -10.19
CA ILE A 104 -6.18 -3.50 -9.66
C ILE A 104 -7.60 -3.43 -9.12
N ASN A 105 -8.52 -4.25 -9.66
CA ASN A 105 -9.92 -4.23 -9.25
C ASN A 105 -10.10 -4.71 -7.80
N TRP A 106 -9.21 -5.56 -7.26
CA TRP A 106 -9.23 -5.88 -5.83
C TRP A 106 -8.99 -4.64 -4.98
N LEU A 107 -7.96 -3.87 -5.33
CA LEU A 107 -7.62 -2.65 -4.63
C LEU A 107 -8.72 -1.58 -4.75
N ARG A 108 -9.33 -1.44 -5.93
CA ARG A 108 -10.46 -0.53 -6.12
C ARG A 108 -11.65 -0.89 -5.24
N ASN A 109 -11.97 -2.17 -5.10
CA ASN A 109 -13.06 -2.59 -4.21
C ASN A 109 -12.68 -2.41 -2.72
N GLN A 110 -11.43 -2.67 -2.33
CA GLN A 110 -10.95 -2.36 -0.97
C GLN A 110 -11.11 -0.87 -0.66
N ALA A 111 -10.64 0.01 -1.55
CA ALA A 111 -10.79 1.46 -1.39
C ALA A 111 -12.26 1.89 -1.39
N ALA A 112 -13.13 1.23 -2.16
CA ALA A 112 -14.57 1.53 -2.17
C ALA A 112 -15.27 1.13 -0.86
N LEU A 113 -14.85 0.04 -0.21
CA LEU A 113 -15.37 -0.37 1.09
C LEU A 113 -14.85 0.55 2.22
N ILE A 114 -13.57 0.87 2.19
CA ILE A 114 -12.90 1.71 3.21
C ILE A 114 -13.31 3.18 3.10
N ARG A 115 -13.38 3.70 1.87
CA ARG A 115 -13.55 5.13 1.54
C ARG A 115 -12.49 6.00 2.24
N PRO A 116 -11.18 5.76 2.00
CA PRO A 116 -10.12 6.49 2.69
C PRO A 116 -10.11 7.97 2.27
N LYS A 117 -9.69 8.83 3.19
CA LYS A 117 -9.42 10.26 2.92
C LYS A 117 -8.01 10.46 2.34
N ILE A 118 -7.06 9.61 2.74
CA ILE A 118 -5.67 9.64 2.29
C ILE A 118 -5.24 8.28 1.72
N ILE A 119 -4.57 8.29 0.57
CA ILE A 119 -3.86 7.12 0.01
C ILE A 119 -2.36 7.43 -0.13
N VAL A 120 -1.53 6.65 0.54
CA VAL A 120 -0.07 6.76 0.51
C VAL A 120 0.50 5.66 -0.38
N CYS A 121 1.12 6.03 -1.50
CA CYS A 121 1.76 5.10 -2.43
C CYS A 121 3.22 4.86 -2.04
N LEU A 122 3.55 3.65 -1.62
CA LEU A 122 4.92 3.26 -1.27
C LEU A 122 5.66 2.81 -2.53
N GLY A 123 6.48 3.69 -3.09
CA GLY A 123 7.31 3.42 -4.26
C GLY A 123 6.68 3.74 -5.61
N ARG A 124 7.49 3.56 -6.65
CA ARG A 124 7.18 3.97 -8.03
C ARG A 124 5.96 3.24 -8.60
N ILE A 125 5.85 1.93 -8.45
CA ILE A 125 4.78 1.14 -9.08
C ILE A 125 3.40 1.61 -8.58
N ALA A 126 3.23 1.73 -7.26
CA ALA A 126 2.00 2.24 -6.67
C ALA A 126 1.70 3.67 -7.13
N ALA A 127 2.69 4.57 -7.08
CA ALA A 127 2.53 5.96 -7.47
C ALA A 127 2.15 6.13 -8.95
N CYS A 128 2.84 5.42 -9.85
CA CYS A 128 2.54 5.42 -11.28
C CYS A 128 1.12 4.93 -11.58
N ARG A 129 0.67 3.91 -10.83
CA ARG A 129 -0.63 3.29 -11.07
C ARG A 129 -1.80 4.09 -10.50
N ILE A 130 -1.62 4.73 -9.34
CA ILE A 130 -2.71 5.39 -8.60
C ILE A 130 -2.77 6.89 -8.90
N ILE A 131 -1.61 7.55 -8.89
CA ILE A 131 -1.52 9.01 -9.01
C ILE A 131 -1.50 9.40 -10.49
N LYS A 132 -0.43 9.08 -11.23
CA LYS A 132 -0.29 9.36 -12.67
C LYS A 132 0.80 8.49 -13.33
N PRO A 133 0.66 8.09 -14.61
CA PRO A 133 1.58 7.13 -15.25
C PRO A 133 3.06 7.55 -15.30
N ASP A 134 3.35 8.84 -15.41
CA ASP A 134 4.69 9.41 -15.60
C ASP A 134 5.40 9.79 -14.28
N PHE A 135 4.81 9.45 -13.12
CA PHE A 135 5.31 9.82 -11.80
C PHE A 135 6.79 9.47 -11.57
N LYS A 136 7.58 10.45 -11.10
CA LYS A 136 9.01 10.29 -10.80
C LYS A 136 9.24 10.22 -9.30
N ILE A 137 9.31 9.01 -8.75
CA ILE A 137 9.42 8.78 -7.30
C ILE A 137 10.59 9.53 -6.64
N THR A 138 11.71 9.71 -7.32
CA THR A 138 12.89 10.42 -6.80
C THR A 138 12.76 11.94 -6.77
N ARG A 139 11.76 12.51 -7.46
CA ARG A 139 11.55 13.97 -7.57
C ARG A 139 10.19 14.44 -7.00
N GLU A 140 9.26 13.51 -6.86
CA GLU A 140 7.86 13.82 -6.56
C GLU A 140 7.33 13.15 -5.29
N HIS A 141 8.14 12.34 -4.58
CA HIS A 141 7.75 11.89 -3.25
C HIS A 141 7.53 13.08 -2.30
N GLY A 142 6.65 12.91 -1.32
CA GLY A 142 6.21 13.97 -0.41
C GLY A 142 5.24 15.00 -1.02
N LYS A 143 5.09 15.06 -2.35
CA LYS A 143 4.10 15.94 -3.00
C LYS A 143 2.70 15.37 -2.88
N TRP A 144 1.74 16.28 -2.67
CA TRP A 144 0.33 15.96 -2.49
C TRP A 144 -0.48 16.22 -3.76
N PHE A 145 -1.41 15.31 -4.03
CA PHE A 145 -2.32 15.32 -5.17
C PHE A 145 -3.74 15.10 -4.65
N ASN A 146 -4.72 15.79 -5.22
CA ASN A 146 -6.13 15.54 -4.93
C ASN A 146 -6.79 14.92 -6.14
N LYS A 147 -7.46 13.78 -5.95
CA LYS A 147 -8.23 13.12 -7.00
C LYS A 147 -9.61 12.76 -6.45
N ASN A 148 -10.62 13.48 -6.92
CA ASN A 148 -12.02 13.28 -6.53
C ASN A 148 -12.23 13.32 -4.99
N GLY A 149 -11.55 14.25 -4.31
CA GLY A 149 -11.67 14.42 -2.85
C GLY A 149 -10.77 13.50 -2.01
N VAL A 150 -10.06 12.55 -2.64
CA VAL A 150 -9.06 11.71 -1.95
C VAL A 150 -7.69 12.34 -2.11
N LEU A 151 -7.02 12.61 -0.99
CA LEU A 151 -5.63 13.07 -0.99
C LEU A 151 -4.70 11.90 -1.23
N MET A 152 -3.72 12.10 -2.10
CA MET A 152 -2.76 11.08 -2.48
C MET A 152 -1.35 11.65 -2.41
N CYS A 153 -0.42 10.88 -1.87
CA CYS A 153 1.00 11.19 -1.94
C CYS A 153 1.79 9.91 -2.22
N ALA A 154 3.03 10.06 -2.64
CA ALA A 154 3.95 8.94 -2.75
C ALA A 154 5.09 9.10 -1.74
N MET A 155 5.54 7.99 -1.20
CA MET A 155 6.71 7.90 -0.33
C MET A 155 7.68 6.87 -0.90
N LEU A 156 8.93 6.96 -0.47
CA LEU A 156 9.94 5.98 -0.84
C LEU A 156 9.55 4.60 -0.30
N HIS A 157 9.67 3.59 -1.15
CA HIS A 157 9.43 2.22 -0.70
C HIS A 157 10.44 1.86 0.41
N PRO A 158 10.03 1.25 1.53
CA PRO A 158 10.94 0.94 2.64
C PRO A 158 12.16 0.09 2.22
N ALA A 159 11.98 -0.83 1.27
CA ALA A 159 13.09 -1.60 0.69
C ALA A 159 14.16 -0.72 0.00
N ALA A 160 13.76 0.40 -0.62
CA ALA A 160 14.71 1.34 -1.23
C ALA A 160 15.48 2.13 -0.15
N VAL A 161 14.82 2.50 0.94
CA VAL A 161 15.45 3.17 2.09
C VAL A 161 16.41 2.24 2.83
N LEU A 162 16.12 0.95 2.90
CA LEU A 162 17.05 -0.06 3.43
C LEU A 162 18.31 -0.20 2.58
N ARG A 163 18.18 -0.11 1.25
CA ARG A 163 19.33 -0.18 0.32
C ARG A 163 20.18 1.08 0.34
N ASP A 164 19.56 2.24 0.56
CA ASP A 164 20.28 3.52 0.70
C ASP A 164 19.88 4.25 1.99
N PRO A 165 20.58 3.97 3.11
CA PRO A 165 20.29 4.57 4.40
C PRO A 165 20.40 6.10 4.44
N ARG A 166 21.09 6.74 3.49
CA ARG A 166 21.18 8.21 3.40
C ARG A 166 19.82 8.85 3.14
N ARG A 167 18.89 8.08 2.55
CA ARG A 167 17.53 8.49 2.25
C ARG A 167 16.57 8.40 3.43
N LYS A 168 17.03 7.95 4.61
CA LYS A 168 16.17 7.81 5.80
C LYS A 168 15.58 9.14 6.25
N ALA A 169 16.39 10.21 6.25
CA ALA A 169 15.93 11.53 6.70
C ALA A 169 14.82 12.08 5.80
N GLU A 170 15.01 12.02 4.47
CA GLU A 170 13.98 12.46 3.51
C GLU A 170 12.74 11.57 3.57
N ALA A 171 12.89 10.25 3.71
CA ALA A 171 11.76 9.35 3.85
C ALA A 171 10.96 9.67 5.12
N PHE A 172 11.64 9.93 6.24
CA PHE A 172 10.98 10.24 7.50
C PHE A 172 10.28 11.60 7.49
N ALA A 173 10.83 12.59 6.78
CA ALA A 173 10.18 13.88 6.59
C ALA A 173 8.79 13.74 5.91
N ASP A 174 8.65 12.82 4.94
CA ASP A 174 7.35 12.55 4.31
C ASP A 174 6.31 12.02 5.32
N PHE A 175 6.73 11.19 6.29
CA PHE A 175 5.83 10.69 7.35
C PHE A 175 5.42 11.80 8.31
N LEU A 176 6.33 12.72 8.66
CA LEU A 176 5.99 13.87 9.49
C LEU A 176 4.96 14.77 8.79
N GLU A 177 5.12 15.03 7.49
CA GLU A 177 4.13 15.77 6.70
C GLU A 177 2.80 15.02 6.62
N LEU A 178 2.82 13.68 6.47
CA LEU A 178 1.62 12.86 6.53
C LEU A 178 0.87 13.05 7.85
N ARG A 179 1.57 13.05 8.99
CA ARG A 179 0.94 13.30 10.30
C ARG A 179 0.20 14.62 10.34
N GLU A 180 0.82 15.70 9.84
CA GLU A 180 0.18 17.01 9.80
C GLU A 180 -1.03 17.00 8.87
N LYS A 181 -0.97 16.32 7.73
CA LYS A 181 -2.14 16.17 6.85
C LYS A 181 -3.26 15.36 7.49
N ILE A 182 -2.95 14.27 8.19
CA ILE A 182 -3.93 13.47 8.91
C ILE A 182 -4.70 14.36 9.90
N LYS A 183 -4.01 15.18 10.70
CA LYS A 183 -4.67 16.12 11.64
C LYS A 183 -5.63 17.09 10.95
N THR A 184 -5.37 17.45 9.69
CA THR A 184 -6.21 18.41 8.95
C THR A 184 -7.45 17.79 8.31
N VAL A 185 -7.42 16.51 7.94
CA VAL A 185 -8.52 15.90 7.16
C VAL A 185 -9.15 14.67 7.81
N CYS A 186 -8.41 13.94 8.64
CA CYS A 186 -8.85 12.71 9.28
C CYS A 186 -9.40 13.02 10.66
N GLU A 187 -10.62 12.56 10.92
CA GLU A 187 -11.37 12.87 12.15
C GLU A 187 -11.17 11.81 13.23
N HIS A 188 -10.79 10.59 12.85
CA HIS A 188 -10.83 9.40 13.69
C HIS A 188 -9.47 8.68 13.77
N THR A 189 -8.53 8.97 12.87
CA THR A 189 -7.25 8.24 12.80
C THR A 189 -6.43 8.32 14.11
N TYR A 190 -6.50 9.45 14.83
CA TYR A 190 -5.76 9.67 16.10
C TYR A 190 -6.68 9.76 17.34
N LYS A 191 -7.94 9.32 17.23
CA LYS A 191 -8.86 9.24 18.37
C LYS A 191 -8.96 7.80 18.84
#